data_AF-A0A9D6TGC5-F1
#
_entry.id   AF-A0A9D6TGC5-F1
#
_cell.length_a   1.000
_cell.length_b   1.000
_cell.length_c   1.000
_cell.angle_alpha   90.00
_cell.angle_beta   90.00
_cell.angle_gamma   90.00
#
_symmetry.space_group_name_H-M   'P 1'
#
loop_
_entity.id
_entity.type
_entity.pdbx_description
1 polymer ?
#
loop_
_entity_poly.entity_id
_entity_poly.type
_entity_poly.pdbx_seq_one_letter_code
_entity_poly.pdbx_strand_id
1 'polypeptide(L)'
;MAGFEFDMAFTTAEVVTGTARLLDQLGYRWQRRDHVSGSVFAFTLADGNALELCVEPLPAERQTYPTWFPRTLLSAHSAGTEGAELATLRRALVLAFLRVMG
;
A
#
# COMPACT_ATOMS: atom_id res chain seq x y z
N MET A 1 11.75 12.47 -0.97
CA MET A 1 11.33 11.10 -0.61
C MET A 1 10.57 10.54 -1.80
N ALA A 2 11.02 9.42 -2.36
CA ALA A 2 10.33 8.77 -3.48
C ALA A 2 9.22 7.86 -2.92
N GLY A 3 8.04 7.92 -3.51
CA GLY A 3 6.87 7.21 -2.99
C GLY A 3 5.65 7.35 -3.89
N PHE A 4 4.56 6.69 -3.52
CA PHE A 4 3.25 6.87 -4.15
C PHE A 4 2.16 6.73 -3.10
N GLU A 5 0.97 7.23 -3.43
CA GLU A 5 -0.22 7.09 -2.61
C GLU A 5 -1.39 6.65 -3.48
N PHE A 6 -2.27 5.84 -2.89
CA PHE A 6 -3.52 5.42 -3.47
C PHE A 6 -4.66 5.61 -2.50
N ASP A 7 -5.72 6.21 -2.99
CA ASP A 7 -7.02 6.29 -2.34
C ASP A 7 -7.86 5.10 -2.78
N MET A 8 -8.03 4.14 -1.88
CA MET A 8 -8.61 2.84 -2.13
C MET A 8 -10.06 2.82 -1.65
N ALA A 9 -11.00 2.45 -2.53
CA ALA A 9 -12.40 2.26 -2.19
C ALA A 9 -12.65 0.87 -1.54
N PHE A 10 -11.81 0.52 -0.58
CA PHE A 10 -11.84 -0.75 0.17
C PHE A 10 -11.66 -0.45 1.66
N THR A 11 -12.03 -1.39 2.51
CA THR A 11 -11.72 -1.32 3.95
C THR A 11 -10.22 -1.49 4.21
N THR A 12 -9.74 -0.97 5.33
CA THR A 12 -8.34 -1.15 5.76
C THR A 12 -7.98 -2.63 5.85
N ALA A 13 -8.90 -3.49 6.32
CA ALA A 13 -8.67 -4.93 6.42
C ALA A 13 -8.49 -5.61 5.06
N GLU A 14 -9.27 -5.23 4.06
CA GLU A 14 -9.13 -5.72 2.68
C GLU A 14 -7.82 -5.27 2.06
N VAL A 15 -7.45 -3.99 2.23
CA VAL A 15 -6.18 -3.45 1.71
C VAL A 15 -4.98 -4.12 2.38
N VAL A 16 -5.03 -4.33 3.68
CA VAL A 16 -4.00 -5.07 4.43
C VAL A 16 -3.84 -6.49 3.89
N THR A 17 -4.95 -7.22 3.74
CA THR A 17 -4.94 -8.61 3.26
C THR A 17 -4.44 -8.71 1.83
N GLY A 18 -4.91 -7.81 0.95
CA GLY A 18 -4.49 -7.74 -0.45
C GLY A 18 -3.00 -7.39 -0.58
N THR A 19 -2.51 -6.46 0.24
CA THR A 19 -1.10 -6.06 0.25
C THR A 19 -0.21 -7.21 0.72
N ALA A 20 -0.54 -7.88 1.82
CA ALA A 20 0.20 -9.05 2.31
C ALA A 20 0.29 -10.14 1.23
N ARG A 21 -0.85 -10.49 0.63
CA ARG A 21 -0.92 -11.49 -0.44
C ARG A 21 -0.08 -11.09 -1.65
N LEU A 22 -0.11 -9.82 -2.04
CA LEU A 22 0.69 -9.34 -3.17
C LEU A 22 2.19 -9.46 -2.87
N LEU A 23 2.63 -9.04 -1.68
CA LEU A 23 4.03 -9.13 -1.30
C LEU A 23 4.52 -10.58 -1.29
N ASP A 24 3.70 -11.52 -0.78
CA ASP A 24 4.00 -12.96 -0.83
C ASP A 24 4.08 -13.49 -2.27
N GLN A 25 3.14 -13.08 -3.14
CA GLN A 25 3.14 -13.47 -4.56
C GLN A 25 4.35 -12.95 -5.34
N LEU A 26 4.83 -11.76 -4.97
CA LEU A 26 6.04 -11.16 -5.52
C LEU A 26 7.32 -11.74 -4.88
N GLY A 27 7.20 -12.56 -3.83
CA GLY A 27 8.32 -13.22 -3.16
C GLY A 27 9.12 -12.30 -2.24
N TYR A 28 8.57 -11.16 -1.83
CA TYR A 28 9.23 -10.28 -0.88
C TYR A 28 9.25 -10.88 0.51
N ARG A 29 10.36 -10.69 1.22
CA ARG A 29 10.41 -10.90 2.67
C ARG A 29 10.01 -9.60 3.35
N TRP A 30 8.88 -9.64 4.06
CA TRP A 30 8.30 -8.46 4.70
C TRP A 30 7.99 -8.71 6.18
N GLN A 31 7.88 -7.61 6.93
CA GLN A 31 7.38 -7.58 8.29
C GLN A 31 6.22 -6.61 8.38
N ARG A 32 5.20 -6.96 9.17
CA ARG A 32 4.07 -6.08 9.45
C ARG A 32 4.14 -5.56 10.87
N ARG A 33 3.88 -4.26 11.02
CA ARG A 33 3.69 -3.59 12.30
C ARG A 33 2.29 -2.97 12.28
N ASP A 34 1.48 -3.28 13.29
CA ASP A 34 0.16 -2.69 13.45
C ASP A 34 0.23 -1.52 14.44
N HIS A 35 -0.55 -0.50 14.16
CA HIS A 35 -0.74 0.66 15.03
C HIS A 35 -2.23 1.01 15.13
N VAL A 36 -2.57 1.94 16.02
CA VAL A 36 -3.97 2.25 16.40
C VAL A 36 -4.86 2.54 15.19
N SER A 37 -4.30 3.17 14.16
CA SER A 37 -5.02 3.59 12.97
C SER A 37 -4.76 2.71 11.74
N GLY A 38 -3.86 1.72 11.76
CA GLY A 38 -3.51 1.03 10.51
C GLY A 38 -2.40 0.00 10.62
N SER A 39 -1.76 -0.27 9.49
CA SER A 39 -0.69 -1.25 9.37
C SER A 39 0.43 -0.74 8.47
N VAL A 40 1.67 -1.04 8.85
CA VAL A 40 2.87 -0.78 8.06
C VAL A 40 3.52 -2.10 7.65
N PHE A 41 3.80 -2.27 6.36
CA PHE A 41 4.56 -3.37 5.81
C PHE A 41 5.95 -2.89 5.42
N ALA A 42 6.99 -3.37 6.11
CA ALA A 42 8.37 -3.06 5.81
C ALA A 42 9.04 -4.23 5.09
N PHE A 43 9.73 -3.94 3.99
CA PHE A 43 10.50 -4.94 3.23
C PHE A 43 11.68 -4.30 2.53
N THR A 44 12.58 -5.14 2.03
CA THR A 44 13.75 -4.72 1.27
C THR A 44 13.56 -5.09 -0.19
N LEU A 45 13.81 -4.13 -1.06
CA LEU A 45 13.83 -4.31 -2.51
C LEU A 45 15.09 -5.07 -2.95
N ALA A 46 15.10 -5.54 -4.21
CA ALA A 46 16.25 -6.28 -4.74
C ALA A 46 17.53 -5.43 -4.80
N ASP A 47 17.38 -4.10 -4.92
CA ASP A 47 18.48 -3.13 -4.89
C ASP A 47 19.04 -2.85 -3.47
N GLY A 48 18.48 -3.50 -2.44
CA GLY A 48 18.89 -3.34 -1.04
C GLY A 48 18.23 -2.17 -0.32
N ASN A 49 17.38 -1.38 -1.00
CA ASN A 49 16.68 -0.26 -0.36
C ASN A 49 15.49 -0.74 0.49
N ALA A 50 15.30 -0.09 1.63
CA ALA A 50 14.14 -0.32 2.48
C ALA A 50 12.92 0.43 1.94
N LEU A 51 11.78 -0.27 1.88
CA LEU A 51 10.49 0.29 1.51
C LEU A 51 9.46 -0.05 2.59
N GLU A 52 8.64 0.94 2.91
CA GLU A 52 7.50 0.80 3.81
C GLU A 52 6.20 1.11 3.06
N LEU A 53 5.21 0.22 3.15
CA LEU A 53 3.84 0.46 2.72
C LEU A 53 2.97 0.71 3.95
N CYS A 54 2.34 1.87 4.03
CA CYS A 54 1.42 2.21 5.11
C CYS A 54 -0.03 2.10 4.60
N VAL A 55 -0.87 1.44 5.40
CA VAL A 55 -2.29 1.24 5.12
C VAL A 55 -3.09 1.84 6.26
N GLU A 56 -3.83 2.90 5.99
CA GLU A 56 -4.55 3.68 7.00
C GLU A 56 -5.93 4.10 6.47
N PRO A 57 -6.94 4.31 7.31
CA PRO A 57 -8.18 4.96 6.92
C PRO A 57 -7.88 6.30 6.23
N LEU A 58 -8.63 6.60 5.17
CA LEU A 58 -8.49 7.89 4.50
C LEU A 58 -8.86 9.01 5.50
N PRO A 59 -7.94 9.96 5.79
CA PRO A 59 -8.21 11.04 6.73
C PRO A 59 -9.46 11.83 6.33
N ALA A 60 -10.26 12.24 7.31
CA ALA A 60 -11.49 13.01 7.07
C ALA A 60 -11.24 14.28 6.25
N GLU A 61 -10.07 14.91 6.45
CA GLU A 61 -9.63 16.11 5.71
C GLU A 61 -9.42 15.86 4.20
N ARG A 62 -9.12 14.62 3.82
CA ARG A 62 -8.96 14.21 2.41
C ARG A 62 -10.26 13.64 1.82
N GLN A 63 -11.33 13.58 2.59
CA GLN A 63 -12.65 13.18 2.11
C GLN A 63 -13.36 14.40 1.52
N THR A 64 -13.25 14.59 0.21
CA THR A 64 -13.92 15.69 -0.51
C THR A 64 -15.44 15.53 -0.51
N TYR A 65 -15.95 14.30 -0.35
CA TYR A 65 -17.38 13.99 -0.32
C TYR A 65 -17.68 12.97 0.77
N PRO A 66 -18.87 13.02 1.40
CA PRO A 66 -19.33 11.94 2.26
C PRO A 66 -19.48 10.66 1.43
N THR A 67 -18.59 9.71 1.66
CA THR A 67 -18.60 8.42 0.96
C THR A 67 -19.39 7.39 1.76
N TRP A 68 -20.33 6.71 1.11
CA TRP A 68 -21.03 5.56 1.71
C TRP A 68 -20.18 4.29 1.78
N PHE A 69 -18.96 4.34 1.23
CA PHE A 69 -18.02 3.23 1.19
C PHE A 69 -16.80 3.54 2.04
N PRO A 70 -16.24 2.54 2.74
CA PRO A 70 -14.99 2.68 3.47
C PRO A 70 -13.87 3.06 2.49
N ARG A 71 -13.05 4.04 2.89
CA ARG A 71 -11.91 4.51 2.10
C ARG A 71 -10.63 4.36 2.88
N THR A 72 -9.60 3.84 2.23
CA THR A 72 -8.30 3.56 2.84
C THR A 72 -7.22 4.22 1.99
N LEU A 73 -6.31 4.92 2.65
CA LEU A 73 -5.07 5.41 2.07
C LEU A 73 -4.01 4.31 2.14
N LEU A 74 -3.47 3.94 0.99
CA LEU A 74 -2.26 3.12 0.86
C LEU A 74 -1.12 4.02 0.39
N SER A 75 -0.11 4.24 1.22
CA SER A 75 1.08 5.02 0.86
C SER A 75 2.33 4.14 0.83
N ALA A 76 3.31 4.54 0.03
CA ALA A 76 4.62 3.91 -0.04
C ALA A 76 5.70 4.94 0.26
N HIS A 77 6.61 4.60 1.17
CA HIS A 77 7.76 5.40 1.56
C HIS A 77 9.05 4.62 1.31
N SER A 78 9.92 5.12 0.44
CA SER A 78 11.26 4.57 0.23
C SER A 78 12.34 5.51 0.79
N ALA A 79 13.33 4.93 1.46
CA ALA A 79 14.50 5.65 1.97
C ALA A 79 15.54 6.00 0.87
N GLY A 80 15.30 5.60 -0.38
CA GLY A 80 16.18 5.88 -1.51
C GLY A 80 15.52 5.59 -2.85
N THR A 81 15.55 6.60 -3.73
CA THR A 81 15.31 6.56 -5.19
C THR A 81 13.95 6.11 -5.75
N GLU A 82 13.52 6.83 -6.81
CA GLU A 82 12.53 6.40 -7.79
C GLU A 82 13.16 5.32 -8.70
N GLY A 83 13.06 4.06 -8.29
CA GLY A 83 13.53 2.92 -9.08
C GLY A 83 12.45 2.34 -10.00
N ALA A 84 12.88 1.63 -11.05
CA ALA A 84 11.99 0.83 -11.89
C ALA A 84 11.19 -0.22 -11.08
N GLU A 85 11.74 -0.69 -9.97
CA GLU A 85 11.10 -1.61 -9.02
C GLU A 85 9.93 -0.95 -8.29
N LEU A 86 10.07 0.32 -7.83
CA LEU A 86 8.97 1.08 -7.23
C LEU A 86 7.82 1.30 -8.23
N ALA A 87 8.14 1.61 -9.49
CA ALA A 87 7.14 1.74 -10.54
C ALA A 87 6.43 0.40 -10.84
N THR A 88 7.17 -0.71 -10.76
CA THR A 88 6.62 -2.06 -10.95
C THR A 88 5.72 -2.45 -9.78
N LEU A 89 6.13 -2.19 -8.53
CA LEU A 89 5.33 -2.40 -7.33
C LEU A 89 4.05 -1.56 -7.38
N ARG A 90 4.15 -0.29 -7.77
CA ARG A 90 2.99 0.60 -7.96
C ARG A 90 1.98 -0.01 -8.94
N ARG A 91 2.44 -0.51 -10.09
CA ARG A 91 1.59 -1.18 -11.08
C ARG A 91 0.99 -2.48 -10.54
N ALA A 92 1.78 -3.27 -9.84
CA ALA A 92 1.34 -4.54 -9.25
C ALA A 92 0.23 -4.32 -8.22
N LEU A 93 0.34 -3.30 -7.37
CA LEU A 93 -0.71 -2.91 -6.42
C LEU A 93 -1.98 -2.48 -7.15
N VAL A 94 -1.88 -1.60 -8.15
CA VAL A 94 -3.05 -1.19 -8.95
C VAL A 94 -3.74 -2.41 -9.56
N LEU A 95 -2.99 -3.33 -10.17
CA LEU A 95 -3.56 -4.54 -10.77
C LEU A 95 -4.17 -5.48 -9.73
N ALA A 96 -3.53 -5.65 -8.57
CA ALA A 96 -4.02 -6.51 -7.50
C ALA A 96 -5.40 -6.06 -7.00
N PHE A 97 -5.62 -4.75 -6.87
CA PHE A 97 -6.87 -4.20 -6.35
C PHE A 97 -7.91 -3.89 -7.44
N LEU A 98 -7.51 -3.65 -8.70
CA LEU A 98 -8.46 -3.60 -9.83
C LEU A 98 -9.07 -4.97 -10.13
N ARG A 99 -8.31 -6.06 -9.93
CA ARG A 99 -8.78 -7.43 -10.21
C ARG A 99 -9.83 -7.93 -9.20
N VAL A 100 -10.06 -7.22 -8.11
CA VAL A 100 -11.09 -7.53 -7.10
C VAL A 100 -12.47 -6.97 -7.50
N MET A 101 -12.54 -6.09 -8.49
CA MET A 101 -13.80 -5.48 -8.98
C MET A 101 -14.35 -6.14 -10.27
N GLY A 102 -13.80 -7.28 -10.70
CA GLY A 102 -14.21 -8.01 -11.91
C GLY A 102 -14.77 -9.38 -11.61
#